data_AF-A0A2N2NTH9-F1
#
_entry.id   AF-A0A2N2NTH9-F1
#
_cell.length_a   1.000
_cell.length_b   1.000
_cell.length_c   1.000
_cell.angle_alpha   90.00
_cell.angle_beta   90.00
_cell.angle_gamma   90.00
#
_symmetry.space_group_name_H-M   'P 1'
#
loop_
_entity.id
_entity.type
_entity.pdbx_description
1 polymer ?
#
loop_
_entity_poly.entity_id
_entity_poly.type
_entity_poly.pdbx_seq_one_letter_code
_entity_poly.pdbx_strand_id
1 'polypeptide(L)'
;MIGNIVFFVFFSLLAWLVYSFILPKAEKKQDYKNLFFFFLTAGVFLSVNGLFSYLGMSGLSMAGSSDPIVDIKIIDQKQDGEGVVLFGKVSSKNKIIMDNYVAYLDDTGLWSPDRLWIELLDGEIAIDNDTYQPTNWPEDFMGRSYLEIDSPVTVVGFVRINRIDQSRLIEAEIIHAGQFDSFVSRSKTKLGIAIAMTILNLIAVILIFVPIIKSFKGMRAKELT
;
A
#
# COMPACT_ATOMS: atom_id res chain seq x y z
N MET A 1 2.33 1.97 4.96
CA MET A 1 2.71 1.01 6.03
C MET A 1 3.14 1.70 7.33
N ILE A 2 4.07 2.67 7.29
CA ILE A 2 4.45 3.46 8.49
C ILE A 2 3.23 4.13 9.14
N GLY A 3 2.33 4.71 8.33
CA GLY A 3 1.07 5.27 8.81
C GLY A 3 0.24 4.29 9.66
N ASN A 4 0.03 3.05 9.18
CA ASN A 4 -0.73 2.03 9.91
C ASN A 4 -0.07 1.65 11.24
N ILE A 5 1.27 1.61 11.30
CA ILE A 5 2.02 1.32 12.52
C ILE A 5 1.85 2.44 13.53
N VAL A 6 2.10 3.69 13.11
CA VAL A 6 1.97 4.88 13.98
C VAL A 6 0.53 4.99 14.51
N PHE A 7 -0.45 4.79 13.62
CA PHE A 7 -1.86 4.82 13.97
C PHE A 7 -2.22 3.74 15.00
N PHE A 8 -1.77 2.50 14.77
CA PHE A 8 -1.96 1.40 15.72
C PHE A 8 -1.37 1.71 17.10
N VAL A 9 -0.11 2.16 17.14
CA VAL A 9 0.59 2.49 18.40
C VAL A 9 -0.12 3.61 19.14
N PHE A 10 -0.49 4.68 18.43
CA PHE A 10 -1.17 5.83 19.01
C PHE A 10 -2.51 5.44 19.66
N PHE A 11 -3.40 4.77 18.91
CA PHE A 11 -4.71 4.40 19.43
C PHE A 11 -4.63 3.35 20.55
N SER A 12 -3.71 2.39 20.44
CA SER A 12 -3.53 1.36 21.47
C SER A 12 -3.00 1.97 22.78
N LEU A 13 -2.01 2.86 22.69
CA LEU A 13 -1.43 3.53 23.85
C LEU A 13 -2.43 4.50 24.49
N LEU A 14 -3.16 5.26 23.67
CA LEU A 14 -4.20 6.16 24.17
C LEU A 14 -5.33 5.39 24.86
N ALA A 15 -5.82 4.31 24.25
CA ALA A 15 -6.83 3.44 24.87
C ALA A 15 -6.33 2.85 26.19
N TRP A 16 -5.07 2.40 26.25
CA TRP A 16 -4.46 1.90 27.47
C TRP A 16 -4.38 2.96 28.56
N LEU A 17 -3.92 4.18 28.25
CA LEU A 17 -3.84 5.29 29.23
C LEU A 17 -5.22 5.65 29.79
N VAL A 18 -6.23 5.76 28.92
CA VAL A 18 -7.60 6.07 29.33
C VAL A 18 -8.16 4.95 30.21
N TYR A 19 -7.90 3.70 29.85
CA TYR A 19 -8.34 2.53 30.63
C TYR A 19 -7.66 2.46 32.02
N SER A 20 -6.36 2.74 32.09
CA SER A 20 -5.59 2.60 33.33
C SER A 20 -5.75 3.77 34.29
N PHE A 21 -5.91 5.00 33.79
CA PHE A 21 -5.87 6.19 34.64
C PHE A 21 -7.20 6.94 34.74
N ILE A 22 -8.02 6.91 33.69
CA ILE A 22 -9.26 7.72 33.64
C ILE A 22 -10.47 6.87 34.01
N LEU A 23 -10.61 5.67 33.43
CA LEU A 23 -11.74 4.78 33.70
C LEU A 23 -11.94 4.47 35.19
N PRO A 24 -10.89 4.23 36.01
CA PRO A 24 -11.06 3.97 37.44
C PRO A 24 -11.55 5.19 38.24
N LYS A 25 -11.37 6.40 37.71
CA LYS A 25 -11.77 7.67 38.34
C LYS A 25 -13.16 8.15 37.91
N ALA A 26 -13.86 7.39 37.07
CA ALA A 26 -15.19 7.75 36.60
C ALA A 26 -16.23 7.57 37.72
N GLU A 27 -16.93 8.65 38.06
CA GLU A 27 -17.91 8.65 39.16
C GLU A 27 -19.34 8.82 38.66
N LYS A 28 -19.51 9.63 37.60
CA LYS A 28 -20.83 10.00 37.05
C LYS A 28 -21.19 9.13 35.86
N LYS A 29 -22.48 8.91 35.65
CA LYS A 29 -23.00 8.21 34.46
C LYS A 29 -22.48 8.82 33.16
N GLN A 30 -22.38 10.14 33.09
CA GLN A 30 -21.89 10.85 31.91
C GLN A 30 -20.43 10.52 31.60
N ASP A 31 -19.58 10.33 32.62
CA ASP A 31 -18.17 9.96 32.45
C ASP A 31 -18.07 8.58 31.79
N TYR A 32 -18.84 7.61 32.30
CA TYR A 32 -18.92 6.27 31.71
C TYR A 32 -19.47 6.28 30.28
N LYS A 33 -20.45 7.14 29.98
CA LYS A 33 -20.99 7.30 28.63
C LYS A 33 -19.93 7.85 27.67
N ASN A 34 -19.21 8.88 28.07
CA ASN A 34 -18.13 9.46 27.27
C ASN A 34 -17.01 8.44 27.02
N LEU A 35 -16.61 7.70 28.06
CA LEU A 35 -15.60 6.65 27.96
C LEU A 35 -16.05 5.50 27.06
N PHE A 36 -17.31 5.07 27.16
CA PHE A 36 -17.88 4.07 26.27
C PHE A 36 -17.76 4.48 24.80
N PHE A 37 -18.18 5.71 24.45
CA PHE A 37 -18.06 6.21 23.08
C PHE A 37 -16.61 6.35 22.63
N PHE A 38 -15.73 6.83 23.51
CA PHE A 38 -14.30 6.91 23.23
C PHE A 38 -13.73 5.53 22.84
N PHE A 39 -13.95 4.50 23.66
CA PHE A 39 -13.45 3.15 23.38
C PHE A 39 -14.10 2.52 22.16
N LEU A 40 -15.39 2.76 21.93
CA LEU A 40 -16.09 2.30 20.72
C LEU A 40 -15.46 2.93 19.47
N THR A 41 -15.24 4.24 19.47
CA THR A 41 -14.59 4.95 18.37
C THR A 41 -13.17 4.47 18.14
N ALA A 42 -12.37 4.28 19.20
CA ALA A 42 -11.03 3.70 19.09
C ALA A 42 -11.05 2.28 18.48
N GLY A 43 -12.02 1.46 18.88
CA GLY A 43 -12.22 0.12 18.32
C GLY A 43 -12.56 0.14 16.83
N VAL A 44 -13.43 1.07 16.39
CA VAL A 44 -13.74 1.28 14.97
C VAL A 44 -12.49 1.68 14.19
N PHE A 45 -11.72 2.65 14.69
CA PHE A 45 -10.50 3.11 14.03
C PHE A 45 -9.46 1.99 13.87
N LEU A 46 -9.22 1.19 14.92
CA LEU A 46 -8.31 0.04 14.83
C LEU A 46 -8.84 -1.05 13.89
N SER A 47 -10.15 -1.26 13.83
CA SER A 47 -10.77 -2.20 12.89
C SER A 47 -10.56 -1.77 11.44
N VAL A 48 -10.77 -0.48 11.14
CA VAL A 48 -10.52 0.10 9.81
C VAL A 48 -9.04 0.03 9.44
N ASN A 49 -8.13 0.32 10.37
CA ASN A 49 -6.70 0.18 10.16
C ASN A 49 -6.27 -1.28 9.90
N GLY A 50 -6.91 -2.23 10.60
CA GLY A 50 -6.76 -3.67 10.34
C GLY A 50 -7.25 -4.05 8.95
N LEU A 51 -8.41 -3.55 8.53
CA LEU A 51 -8.96 -3.78 7.20
C LEU A 51 -8.04 -3.27 6.09
N PHE A 52 -7.48 -2.06 6.23
CA PHE A 52 -6.50 -1.54 5.26
C PHE A 52 -5.24 -2.40 5.19
N SER A 53 -4.77 -2.91 6.33
CA SER A 53 -3.62 -3.82 6.37
C SER A 53 -3.93 -5.15 5.68
N TYR A 54 -5.16 -5.67 5.85
CA TYR A 54 -5.64 -6.87 5.17
C TYR A 54 -5.78 -6.68 3.65
N LEU A 55 -6.33 -5.56 3.19
CA LEU A 55 -6.43 -5.25 1.76
C LEU A 55 -5.04 -5.14 1.12
N GLY A 56 -4.09 -4.48 1.79
CA GLY A 56 -2.70 -4.42 1.35
C GLY A 56 -2.02 -5.79 1.30
N MET A 57 -2.33 -6.68 2.25
CA MET A 57 -1.85 -8.06 2.26
C MET A 57 -2.34 -8.84 1.03
N SER A 58 -3.62 -8.70 0.65
CA SER A 58 -4.18 -9.37 -0.52
C SER A 58 -3.47 -8.96 -1.81
N GLY A 59 -3.26 -7.66 -2.02
CA GLY A 59 -2.56 -7.14 -3.21
C GLY A 59 -1.10 -7.59 -3.28
N LEU A 60 -0.37 -7.53 -2.15
CA LEU A 60 1.02 -7.98 -2.08
C LEU A 60 1.16 -9.51 -2.27
N SER A 61 0.21 -10.29 -1.77
CA SER A 61 0.20 -11.74 -1.95
C SER A 61 -0.02 -12.13 -3.41
N MET A 62 -0.92 -11.43 -4.11
CA MET A 62 -1.11 -11.61 -5.55
C MET A 62 0.16 -11.22 -6.32
N ALA A 63 0.66 -10.01 -6.11
CA ALA A 63 1.84 -9.52 -6.83
C ALA A 63 3.10 -10.36 -6.56
N GLY A 64 3.28 -10.87 -5.34
CA GLY A 64 4.43 -11.70 -4.97
C GLY A 64 4.32 -13.18 -5.34
N SER A 65 3.17 -13.64 -5.82
CA SER A 65 2.92 -15.05 -6.21
C SER A 65 2.56 -15.22 -7.68
N SER A 66 2.26 -14.14 -8.40
CA SER A 66 2.03 -14.15 -9.83
C SER A 66 3.34 -14.32 -10.60
N ASP A 67 3.34 -15.21 -11.58
CA ASP A 67 4.44 -15.29 -12.55
C ASP A 67 4.50 -13.99 -13.37
N PRO A 68 5.69 -13.42 -13.56
CA PRO A 68 5.81 -12.18 -14.30
C PRO A 68 5.61 -12.45 -15.79
N ILE A 69 4.86 -11.56 -16.44
CA ILE A 69 4.72 -11.56 -17.87
C ILE A 69 5.98 -10.91 -18.47
N VAL A 70 6.71 -11.71 -19.25
CA VAL A 70 7.97 -11.31 -19.92
C VAL A 70 7.82 -11.22 -21.44
N ASP A 71 6.69 -11.65 -21.99
CA ASP A 71 6.40 -11.72 -23.42
C ASP A 71 5.15 -10.89 -23.74
N ILE A 72 5.27 -10.01 -24.75
CA ILE A 72 4.18 -9.14 -25.21
C ILE A 72 2.98 -9.94 -25.71
N LYS A 73 3.18 -11.13 -26.28
CA LYS A 73 2.10 -12.00 -26.78
C LYS A 73 1.13 -12.41 -25.69
N ILE A 74 1.61 -12.52 -24.45
CA ILE A 74 0.77 -12.83 -23.29
C ILE A 74 -0.10 -11.61 -22.97
N ILE A 75 0.43 -10.39 -23.09
CA ILE A 75 -0.34 -9.15 -22.90
C ILE A 75 -1.40 -8.98 -23.98
N ASP A 76 -1.12 -9.39 -25.21
CA ASP A 76 -2.11 -9.35 -26.30
C ASP A 76 -3.33 -10.24 -26.08
N GLN A 77 -3.24 -11.21 -25.15
CA GLN A 77 -4.36 -12.09 -24.79
C GLN A 77 -5.14 -11.56 -23.58
N LYS A 78 -4.65 -10.50 -22.92
CA LYS A 78 -5.28 -9.91 -21.73
C LYS A 78 -6.43 -8.98 -22.08
N GLN A 79 -7.41 -8.94 -21.18
CA GLN A 79 -8.58 -8.08 -21.29
C GLN A 79 -8.32 -6.71 -20.67
N ASP A 80 -9.09 -5.71 -21.11
CA ASP A 80 -9.07 -4.38 -20.50
C ASP A 80 -9.42 -4.46 -19.00
N GLY A 81 -8.63 -3.81 -18.15
CA GLY A 81 -8.76 -3.84 -16.70
C GLY A 81 -8.19 -5.08 -16.01
N GLU A 82 -7.59 -6.03 -16.74
CA GLU A 82 -6.96 -7.19 -16.11
C GLU A 82 -5.65 -6.79 -15.41
N GLY A 83 -5.50 -7.22 -14.16
CA GLY A 83 -4.28 -6.96 -13.37
C GLY A 83 -3.10 -7.79 -13.85
N VAL A 84 -1.93 -7.16 -13.99
CA VAL A 84 -0.73 -7.78 -14.53
C VAL A 84 0.52 -7.41 -13.72
N VAL A 85 1.47 -8.34 -13.71
CA VAL A 85 2.84 -8.11 -13.24
C VAL A 85 3.75 -8.36 -14.43
N LEU A 86 4.46 -7.33 -14.88
CA LEU A 86 5.38 -7.38 -16.00
C LEU A 86 6.81 -7.43 -15.48
N PHE A 87 7.68 -8.15 -16.17
CA PHE A 87 9.11 -8.02 -15.98
C PHE A 87 9.81 -7.79 -17.31
N GLY A 88 10.57 -6.71 -17.37
CA GLY A 88 11.23 -6.26 -18.59
C GLY A 88 12.37 -5.30 -18.28
N LYS A 89 12.76 -4.55 -19.30
CA LYS A 89 13.77 -3.49 -19.18
C LYS A 89 13.21 -2.16 -19.62
N VAL A 90 13.77 -1.07 -19.12
CA VAL A 90 13.48 0.25 -19.67
C VAL A 90 13.97 0.30 -21.12
N SER A 91 13.05 0.49 -22.07
CA SER A 91 13.38 0.50 -23.50
C SER A 91 14.27 1.68 -23.88
N SER A 92 15.13 1.48 -24.88
CA SER A 92 15.92 2.53 -25.52
C SER A 92 15.09 3.54 -26.33
N LYS A 93 13.78 3.29 -26.55
CA LYS A 93 12.86 4.27 -27.16
C LYS A 93 12.52 5.43 -26.24
N ASN A 94 12.76 5.29 -24.94
CA ASN A 94 12.50 6.36 -23.99
C ASN A 94 13.43 7.53 -24.24
N LYS A 95 12.87 8.74 -24.23
CA LYS A 95 13.66 9.96 -24.27
C LYS A 95 14.29 10.19 -22.91
N ILE A 96 15.59 10.47 -22.91
CA ILE A 96 16.30 10.92 -21.72
C ILE A 96 15.80 12.32 -21.34
N ILE A 97 15.38 12.48 -20.08
CA ILE A 97 14.88 13.74 -19.52
C ILE A 97 16.04 14.57 -18.96
N MET A 98 16.97 13.91 -18.25
CA MET A 98 18.11 14.57 -17.60
C MET A 98 19.28 13.58 -17.49
N ASP A 99 20.48 13.98 -17.89
CA ASP A 99 21.70 13.14 -17.89
C ASP A 99 21.51 11.77 -18.56
N ASN A 100 21.23 10.71 -17.79
CA ASN A 100 20.89 9.35 -18.24
C ASN A 100 19.50 8.88 -17.78
N TYR A 101 18.70 9.76 -17.18
CA TYR A 101 17.42 9.41 -16.56
C TYR A 101 16.32 9.44 -17.60
N VAL A 102 15.58 8.34 -17.71
CA VAL A 102 14.32 8.28 -18.46
C VAL A 102 13.14 8.76 -17.61
N ALA A 103 13.24 8.61 -16.30
CA ALA A 103 12.27 9.07 -15.32
C ALA A 103 13.00 9.30 -14.00
N TYR A 104 12.55 10.25 -13.20
CA TYR A 104 13.11 10.49 -11.87
C TYR A 104 12.07 11.06 -10.90
N LEU A 105 12.31 10.85 -9.61
CA LEU A 105 11.53 11.35 -8.51
C LEU A 105 12.40 12.32 -7.71
N ASP A 106 11.90 13.53 -7.49
CA ASP A 106 12.50 14.55 -6.63
C ASP A 106 11.47 15.10 -5.63
N ASP A 107 11.84 16.18 -4.92
CA ASP A 107 11.00 16.83 -3.92
C ASP A 107 9.69 17.41 -4.49
N THR A 108 9.63 17.66 -5.80
CA THR A 108 8.47 18.23 -6.49
C THR A 108 7.52 17.18 -7.04
N GLY A 109 8.02 15.95 -7.27
CA GLY A 109 7.20 14.82 -7.69
C GLY A 109 7.93 13.92 -8.69
N LEU A 110 7.14 13.05 -9.31
CA LEU A 110 7.59 12.12 -10.34
C LEU A 110 7.61 12.83 -11.69
N TRP A 111 8.77 12.80 -12.34
CA TRP A 111 8.98 13.25 -13.71
C TRP A 111 9.14 12.03 -14.60
N SER A 112 8.17 11.79 -15.49
CA SER A 112 8.10 10.66 -16.42
C SER A 112 7.71 11.16 -17.81
N PRO A 113 8.13 10.50 -18.90
CA PRO A 113 7.59 10.81 -20.22
C PRO A 113 6.10 10.47 -20.29
N ASP A 114 5.38 11.11 -21.22
CA ASP A 114 3.96 10.83 -21.53
C ASP A 114 3.69 9.34 -21.78
N ARG A 115 4.72 8.60 -22.22
CA ARG A 115 4.73 7.14 -22.29
C ARG A 115 6.10 6.60 -21.92
N LEU A 116 6.17 5.87 -20.82
CA LEU A 116 7.37 5.12 -20.45
C LEU A 116 7.32 3.75 -21.14
N TRP A 117 8.25 3.47 -22.03
CA TRP A 117 8.32 2.23 -22.80
C TRP A 117 9.13 1.17 -22.06
N ILE A 118 8.56 -0.02 -21.92
CA ILE A 118 9.20 -1.18 -21.31
C ILE A 118 9.41 -2.23 -22.40
N GLU A 119 10.66 -2.67 -22.55
CA GLU A 119 11.06 -3.76 -23.41
C GLU A 119 10.81 -5.11 -22.73
N LEU A 120 10.13 -5.98 -23.45
CA LEU A 120 9.84 -7.39 -23.14
C LEU A 120 10.58 -8.26 -24.18
N LEU A 121 10.53 -9.59 -24.04
CA LEU A 121 11.29 -10.49 -24.92
C LEU A 121 10.97 -10.35 -26.42
N ASP A 122 9.69 -10.18 -26.76
CA ASP A 122 9.20 -10.20 -28.15
C ASP A 122 8.55 -8.87 -28.56
N GLY A 123 8.79 -7.79 -27.81
CA GLY A 123 8.22 -6.48 -28.13
C GLY A 123 8.32 -5.49 -26.98
N GLU A 124 7.58 -4.40 -27.10
CA GLU A 124 7.59 -3.33 -26.11
C GLU A 124 6.17 -2.91 -25.76
N ILE A 125 5.99 -2.44 -24.54
CA ILE A 125 4.71 -1.97 -24.02
C ILE A 125 4.89 -0.59 -23.40
N ALA A 126 3.94 0.32 -23.63
CA ALA A 126 3.96 1.64 -23.03
C ALA A 126 3.14 1.68 -21.73
N ILE A 127 3.68 2.39 -20.74
CA ILE A 127 2.97 2.82 -19.54
C ILE A 127 2.24 4.13 -19.87
N ASP A 128 0.94 4.20 -19.59
CA ASP A 128 0.02 5.28 -20.01
C ASP A 128 -0.31 6.27 -18.89
N ASN A 129 0.46 6.27 -17.81
CA ASN A 129 0.28 7.19 -16.69
C ASN A 129 1.60 7.60 -16.06
N ASP A 130 1.58 8.74 -15.38
CA ASP A 130 2.70 9.38 -14.65
C ASP A 130 2.45 9.42 -13.13
N THR A 131 1.44 8.69 -12.65
CA THR A 131 0.99 8.68 -11.25
C THR A 131 1.41 7.42 -10.48
N TYR A 132 2.21 6.56 -11.11
CA TYR A 132 2.69 5.32 -10.50
C TYR A 132 3.64 5.59 -9.33
N GLN A 133 3.75 4.62 -8.42
CA GLN A 133 4.69 4.69 -7.30
C GLN A 133 6.07 4.13 -7.70
N PRO A 134 7.14 4.95 -7.69
CA PRO A 134 8.51 4.48 -7.85
C PRO A 134 8.93 3.64 -6.65
N THR A 135 9.56 2.49 -6.88
CA THR A 135 10.06 1.66 -5.78
C THR A 135 11.45 1.10 -6.07
N ASN A 136 12.37 1.23 -5.11
CA ASN A 136 13.76 0.72 -5.23
C ASN A 136 14.56 1.33 -6.40
N TRP A 137 14.16 2.50 -6.87
CA TRP A 137 14.93 3.21 -7.89
C TRP A 137 16.29 3.61 -7.30
N PRO A 138 17.39 3.48 -8.05
CA PRO A 138 18.68 3.98 -7.61
C PRO A 138 18.60 5.48 -7.31
N GLU A 139 19.36 5.91 -6.31
CA GLU A 139 19.46 7.31 -5.91
C GLU A 139 20.79 7.91 -6.39
N ASP A 140 20.75 9.12 -6.93
CA ASP A 140 21.94 9.89 -7.29
C ASP A 140 22.57 10.59 -6.06
N PHE A 141 23.68 11.31 -6.28
CA PHE A 141 24.37 12.04 -5.22
C PHE A 141 23.56 13.24 -4.66
N MET A 142 22.52 13.68 -5.37
CA MET A 142 21.59 14.73 -4.96
C MET A 142 20.35 14.17 -4.26
N GLY A 143 20.24 12.83 -4.10
CA GLY A 143 19.10 12.15 -3.49
C GLY A 143 17.91 11.95 -4.44
N ARG A 144 18.07 12.13 -5.74
CA ARG A 144 17.02 11.89 -6.74
C ARG A 144 16.98 10.41 -7.08
N SER A 145 15.80 9.81 -6.93
CA SER A 145 15.55 8.43 -7.36
C SER A 145 15.32 8.41 -8.87
N TYR A 146 15.97 7.55 -9.65
CA TYR A 146 15.86 7.58 -11.11
C TYR A 146 15.72 6.19 -11.75
N LEU A 147 15.27 6.17 -13.00
CA LEU A 147 15.37 5.03 -13.91
C LEU A 147 16.23 5.41 -15.11
N GLU A 148 17.05 4.47 -15.57
CA GLU A 148 17.86 4.60 -16.78
C GLU A 148 17.48 3.53 -17.81
N ILE A 149 17.87 3.74 -19.07
CA ILE A 149 17.71 2.77 -20.15
C ILE A 149 18.38 1.44 -19.76
N ASP A 150 17.83 0.32 -20.24
CA ASP A 150 18.27 -1.06 -19.98
C ASP A 150 18.15 -1.53 -18.52
N SER A 151 17.72 -0.65 -17.59
CA SER A 151 17.46 -1.05 -16.22
C SER A 151 16.36 -2.11 -16.16
N PRO A 152 16.59 -3.24 -15.46
CA PRO A 152 15.54 -4.22 -15.23
C PRO A 152 14.46 -3.61 -14.34
N VAL A 153 13.21 -3.81 -14.71
CA VAL A 153 12.05 -3.30 -13.97
C VAL A 153 10.94 -4.33 -13.87
N THR A 154 10.25 -4.32 -12.74
CA THR A 154 8.96 -5.00 -12.54
C THR A 154 7.86 -3.95 -12.49
N VAL A 155 6.86 -4.07 -13.36
CA VAL A 155 5.71 -3.16 -13.38
C VAL A 155 4.49 -3.91 -12.87
N VAL A 156 3.79 -3.33 -11.92
CA VAL A 156 2.49 -3.83 -11.44
C VAL A 156 1.42 -2.84 -11.85
N GLY A 157 0.35 -3.32 -12.46
CA GLY A 157 -0.72 -2.44 -12.94
C GLY A 157 -1.84 -3.19 -13.63
N PHE A 158 -2.58 -2.48 -14.47
CA PHE A 158 -3.71 -3.01 -15.22
C PHE A 158 -3.51 -2.78 -16.71
N VAL A 159 -3.96 -3.74 -17.51
CA VAL A 159 -4.02 -3.57 -18.95
C VAL A 159 -5.08 -2.53 -19.29
N ARG A 160 -4.71 -1.61 -20.19
CA ARG A 160 -5.60 -0.62 -20.77
C ARG A 160 -5.62 -0.77 -22.28
N ILE A 161 -6.81 -0.79 -22.88
CA ILE A 161 -6.96 -0.79 -24.33
C ILE A 161 -7.28 0.63 -24.78
N ASN A 162 -6.37 1.23 -25.56
CA ASN A 162 -6.62 2.52 -26.17
C ASN A 162 -7.76 2.39 -27.20
N ARG A 163 -8.83 3.15 -26.99
CA ARG A 163 -10.06 3.04 -27.81
C ARG A 163 -9.85 3.49 -29.25
N ILE A 164 -8.84 4.31 -29.53
CA ILE A 164 -8.61 4.91 -30.85
C ILE A 164 -7.89 3.93 -31.78
N ASP A 165 -6.74 3.42 -31.36
CA ASP A 165 -5.87 2.57 -32.19
C ASP A 165 -5.88 1.09 -31.75
N GLN A 166 -6.68 0.74 -30.74
CA GLN A 166 -6.76 -0.61 -30.14
C GLN A 166 -5.41 -1.10 -29.60
N SER A 167 -4.44 -0.21 -29.40
CA SER A 167 -3.17 -0.55 -28.77
C SER A 167 -3.39 -0.91 -27.30
N ARG A 168 -2.65 -1.92 -26.84
CA ARG A 168 -2.58 -2.24 -25.42
C ARG A 168 -1.51 -1.38 -24.76
N LEU A 169 -1.86 -0.85 -23.61
CA LEU A 169 -1.03 -0.04 -22.74
C LEU A 169 -1.18 -0.57 -21.32
N ILE A 170 -0.37 -0.06 -20.42
CA ILE A 170 -0.40 -0.44 -19.01
C ILE A 170 -0.63 0.82 -18.18
N GLU A 171 -1.67 0.81 -17.37
CA GLU A 171 -1.79 1.76 -16.27
C GLU A 171 -1.03 1.18 -15.09
N ALA A 172 0.16 1.72 -14.82
CA ALA A 172 1.03 1.26 -13.76
C ALA A 172 0.57 1.81 -12.40
N GLU A 173 0.50 0.94 -11.40
CA GLU A 173 0.41 1.35 -10.00
C GLU A 173 1.80 1.48 -9.37
N ILE A 174 2.71 0.56 -9.71
CA ILE A 174 4.06 0.48 -9.16
C ILE A 174 5.05 0.18 -10.27
N ILE A 175 6.19 0.88 -10.26
CA ILE A 175 7.36 0.52 -11.04
C ILE A 175 8.52 0.26 -10.09
N HIS A 176 8.96 -0.99 -10.04
CA HIS A 176 10.08 -1.46 -9.23
C HIS A 176 11.35 -1.56 -10.07
N ALA A 177 12.44 -0.91 -9.65
CA ALA A 177 13.73 -1.11 -10.29
C ALA A 177 14.47 -2.31 -9.66
N GLY A 178 14.99 -3.19 -10.51
CA GLY A 178 15.71 -4.40 -10.10
C GLY A 178 15.17 -5.67 -10.76
N GLN A 179 15.74 -6.80 -10.35
CA GLN A 179 15.33 -8.13 -10.81
C GLN A 179 13.96 -8.52 -10.23
N PHE A 180 13.24 -9.39 -10.92
CA PHE A 180 11.94 -9.88 -10.41
C PHE A 180 12.07 -10.54 -9.03
N ASP A 181 13.15 -11.28 -8.77
CA ASP A 181 13.38 -11.90 -7.46
C ASP A 181 13.52 -10.88 -6.33
N SER A 182 14.12 -9.71 -6.59
CA SER A 182 14.19 -8.64 -5.59
C SER A 182 12.84 -8.02 -5.31
N PHE A 183 11.98 -7.90 -6.34
CA PHE A 183 10.59 -7.50 -6.18
C PHE A 183 9.82 -8.51 -5.32
N VAL A 184 9.89 -9.80 -5.63
CA VAL A 184 9.21 -10.88 -4.89
C VAL A 184 9.67 -10.93 -3.44
N SER A 185 10.99 -10.88 -3.19
CA SER A 185 11.55 -10.87 -1.84
C SER A 185 11.01 -9.69 -1.03
N ARG A 186 11.04 -8.48 -1.60
CA ARG A 186 10.50 -7.28 -0.95
C ARG A 186 9.00 -7.38 -0.70
N SER A 187 8.23 -7.89 -1.65
CA SER A 187 6.79 -8.11 -1.53
C SER A 187 6.48 -9.09 -0.41
N LYS A 188 7.23 -10.19 -0.27
CA LYS A 188 7.13 -11.14 0.85
C LYS A 188 7.46 -10.51 2.20
N THR A 189 8.52 -9.69 2.29
CA THR A 189 8.83 -8.97 3.53
C THR A 189 7.71 -8.02 3.94
N LYS A 190 7.20 -7.21 2.99
CA LYS A 190 6.08 -6.31 3.24
C LYS A 190 4.80 -7.07 3.61
N LEU A 191 4.56 -8.21 2.98
CA LEU A 191 3.44 -9.10 3.29
C LEU A 191 3.50 -9.58 4.74
N GLY A 192 4.68 -10.02 5.21
CA GLY A 192 4.88 -10.42 6.60
C GLY A 192 4.54 -9.30 7.59
N ILE A 193 4.94 -8.06 7.29
CA ILE A 193 4.59 -6.89 8.10
C ILE A 193 3.09 -6.63 8.08
N ALA A 194 2.44 -6.72 6.90
CA ALA A 194 1.00 -6.53 6.76
C ALA A 194 0.19 -7.59 7.54
N ILE A 195 0.64 -8.85 7.53
CA ILE A 195 0.06 -9.95 8.33
C ILE A 195 0.18 -9.62 9.82
N ALA A 196 1.39 -9.29 10.29
CA ALA A 196 1.63 -8.95 11.69
C ALA A 196 0.73 -7.77 12.13
N MET A 197 0.63 -6.73 11.31
CA MET A 197 -0.22 -5.57 11.59
C MET A 197 -1.71 -5.94 11.64
N THR A 198 -2.18 -6.79 10.74
CA THR A 198 -3.58 -7.26 10.74
C THR A 198 -3.88 -8.00 12.04
N ILE A 199 -3.02 -8.94 12.45
CA ILE A 199 -3.16 -9.70 13.68
C ILE A 199 -3.12 -8.78 14.91
N LEU A 200 -2.17 -7.84 14.96
CA LEU A 200 -2.05 -6.89 16.06
C LEU A 200 -3.28 -6.00 16.20
N ASN A 201 -3.82 -5.47 15.09
CA ASN A 201 -5.06 -4.68 15.11
C ASN A 201 -6.24 -5.54 15.62
N LEU A 202 -6.36 -6.80 15.18
CA LEU A 202 -7.41 -7.69 15.65
C LEU A 202 -7.33 -7.93 17.16
N ILE A 203 -6.11 -8.20 17.67
CA ILE A 203 -5.88 -8.36 19.11
C ILE A 203 -6.24 -7.08 19.86
N ALA A 204 -5.83 -5.90 19.38
CA ALA A 204 -6.14 -4.64 20.03
C ALA A 204 -7.65 -4.35 20.06
N VAL A 205 -8.37 -4.66 18.98
CA VAL A 205 -9.84 -4.55 18.94
C VAL A 205 -10.47 -5.46 20.00
N ILE A 206 -10.04 -6.73 20.10
CA ILE A 206 -10.50 -7.66 21.13
C ILE A 206 -10.23 -7.11 22.54
N LEU A 207 -9.04 -6.56 22.77
CA LEU A 207 -8.68 -5.97 24.06
C LEU A 207 -9.51 -4.74 24.40
N ILE A 208 -9.92 -3.94 23.42
CA ILE A 208 -10.79 -2.76 23.60
C ILE A 208 -12.21 -3.14 24.05
N PHE A 209 -12.69 -4.35 23.76
CA PHE A 209 -13.99 -4.79 24.27
C PHE A 209 -14.05 -4.81 25.81
N VAL A 210 -12.92 -5.05 26.49
CA VAL A 210 -12.88 -5.05 27.96
C VAL A 210 -13.25 -3.68 28.55
N PRO A 211 -12.60 -2.55 28.18
CA PRO A 211 -13.02 -1.22 28.61
C PRO A 211 -14.44 -0.86 28.18
N ILE A 212 -14.90 -1.28 27.00
CA ILE A 212 -16.28 -1.04 26.53
C ILE A 212 -17.28 -1.67 27.50
N ILE A 213 -17.10 -2.95 27.84
CA ILE A 213 -17.98 -3.68 28.76
C ILE A 213 -17.93 -3.05 30.15
N LYS A 214 -16.75 -2.67 30.66
CA LYS A 214 -16.63 -2.00 31.96
C LYS A 214 -17.35 -0.65 31.96
N SER A 215 -17.20 0.15 30.92
CA SER A 215 -17.87 1.45 30.79
C SER A 215 -19.39 1.27 30.74
N PHE A 216 -19.87 0.28 29.99
CA PHE A 216 -21.29 -0.04 29.90
C PHE A 216 -21.89 -0.50 31.24
N LYS A 217 -21.19 -1.36 31.97
CA LYS A 217 -21.60 -1.78 33.33
C LYS A 217 -21.65 -0.59 34.28
N GLY A 218 -20.66 0.32 34.22
CA GLY A 218 -20.63 1.55 35.01
C GLY A 218 -21.82 2.47 34.73
N MET A 219 -22.22 2.61 33.46
CA MET A 219 -23.43 3.36 33.08
C MET A 219 -24.70 2.80 33.73
N ARG A 220 -24.91 1.47 33.65
CA ARG A 220 -26.11 0.82 34.20
C ARG A 220 -26.16 0.88 35.73
N ALA A 221 -25.03 0.70 36.40
CA ALA A 221 -24.98 0.75 37.86
C ALA A 221 -25.43 2.12 38.41
N LYS A 222 -25.16 3.20 37.66
CA LYS A 222 -25.53 4.58 38.01
C LYS A 222 -26.93 5.00 37.51
N GLU A 223 -27.65 4.12 36.79
CA GLU A 223 -29.08 4.34 36.47
C GLU A 223 -30.01 3.92 37.60
N LEU A 224 -29.50 3.09 38.53
CA LEU A 224 -30.27 2.47 39.61
C LEU A 224 -30.09 3.17 40.97
N THR A 225 -29.26 4.22 41.02
CA THR A 225 -28.97 5.07 42.20
C THR A 225 -29.33 6.51 41.90
#